data_AF-M2Y4Y7-F1
#
_entry.id   AF-M2Y4Y7-F1
#
_cell.length_a   1.000
_cell.length_b   1.000
_cell.length_c   1.000
_cell.angle_alpha   90.00
_cell.angle_beta   90.00
_cell.angle_gamma   90.00
#
_symmetry.space_group_name_H-M   'P 1'
#
loop_
_entity.id
_entity.type
_entity.pdbx_description
1 polymer ?
#
loop_
_entity_poly.entity_id
_entity_poly.type
_entity_poly.pdbx_seq_one_letter_code
_entity_poly.pdbx_strand_id
1 'polypeptide(L)'
;MEQVFYAPVGKPLNKSNSSPYFTENCVICLENQSTIELRPCGHAIICQACVSRLDETLCPLCRQTVQVIRVKGAKELYPFKPKVDETQTIEERKGHSRPISAEKQLVLPGEGRSQPVSFPMDKECQGHLELEVPFSNILEERRAFESFVRRRTYQVVVSGSVEVNTKALVNEVITRFESNLETIRVEDFESFDQQRSKNTAKIEFFSDDYYEGSAQSEPLTTMNQSIPLHTLFDTTSSAEAYLANACIENIPLHIRSFRIWELIRTLRQQKKRKQDLFILCCSAFSEISLNELIALDEVVSVRYVLSTPRIWVFLDVPLSESEKSLERKLTFEQVEEAFLKVPIHRRASKILHIQQLDEQNMELLGHDIVSLTKQGRRLERCNSVNNLCCFM
;
A
#
# COMPACT_ATOMS: atom_id res chain seq x y z
N MET A 1 19.02 31.75 -36.33
CA MET A 1 19.28 30.39 -36.84
C MET A 1 20.35 29.79 -35.94
N GLU A 2 19.93 29.12 -34.86
CA GLU A 2 20.86 28.48 -33.92
C GLU A 2 21.10 27.04 -34.40
N GLN A 3 22.36 26.72 -34.69
CA GLN A 3 22.80 25.39 -35.08
C GLN A 3 22.94 24.50 -33.84
N VAL A 4 22.05 23.52 -33.72
CA VAL A 4 22.12 22.48 -32.70
C VAL A 4 23.13 21.43 -33.16
N PHE A 5 24.25 21.31 -32.44
CA PHE A 5 25.26 20.28 -32.66
C PHE A 5 24.74 18.93 -32.17
N TYR A 6 24.49 18.00 -33.11
CA TYR A 6 24.25 16.60 -32.79
C TYR A 6 25.58 15.91 -32.45
N ALA A 7 25.69 15.35 -31.25
CA ALA A 7 26.83 14.52 -30.87
C ALA A 7 26.82 13.21 -31.70
N PRO A 8 28.00 12.72 -32.14
CA PRO A 8 28.09 11.53 -32.97
C PRO A 8 27.71 10.27 -32.17
N VAL A 9 26.82 9.47 -32.77
CA VAL A 9 26.46 8.12 -32.33
C VAL A 9 27.72 7.27 -32.27
N GLY A 10 28.11 6.87 -31.06
CA GLY A 10 29.33 6.09 -30.80
C GLY A 10 29.31 4.71 -31.47
N LYS A 11 30.50 4.25 -31.85
CA LYS A 11 30.77 2.95 -32.50
C LYS A 11 30.25 1.77 -31.66
N PRO A 12 29.81 0.65 -32.28
CA PRO A 12 29.39 -0.55 -31.56
C PRO A 12 30.57 -1.16 -30.78
N LEU A 13 30.40 -1.24 -29.46
CA LEU A 13 31.36 -1.86 -28.54
C LEU A 13 31.41 -3.38 -28.76
N ASN A 14 32.62 -3.91 -28.64
CA ASN A 14 32.98 -5.32 -28.79
C ASN A 14 32.18 -6.21 -27.82
N LYS A 15 31.62 -7.33 -28.34
CA LYS A 15 30.87 -8.34 -27.58
C LYS A 15 31.80 -9.15 -26.65
N SER A 16 32.12 -8.63 -25.47
CA SER A 16 32.37 -9.47 -24.31
C SER A 16 31.05 -9.56 -23.53
N ASN A 17 30.45 -10.76 -23.49
CA ASN A 17 29.04 -11.09 -23.19
C ASN A 17 28.50 -10.76 -21.78
N SER A 18 29.10 -9.87 -21.01
CA SER A 18 28.45 -9.32 -19.81
C SER A 18 27.81 -7.98 -20.14
N SER A 19 26.48 -7.94 -20.10
CA SER A 19 25.73 -6.67 -20.10
C SER A 19 26.39 -5.71 -19.07
N PRO A 20 26.83 -4.51 -19.46
CA PRO A 20 27.67 -3.64 -18.62
C PRO A 20 26.99 -3.09 -17.34
N TYR A 21 25.78 -3.54 -17.01
CA TYR A 21 25.00 -3.05 -15.88
C TYR A 21 24.33 -4.19 -15.09
N PHE A 22 25.11 -5.23 -14.78
CA PHE A 22 24.75 -6.23 -13.78
C PHE A 22 25.21 -5.76 -12.40
N THR A 23 24.30 -5.69 -11.43
CA THR A 23 24.65 -5.53 -10.02
C THR A 23 24.34 -6.83 -9.31
N GLU A 24 25.26 -7.35 -8.51
CA GLU A 24 25.03 -8.58 -7.75
C GLU A 24 23.81 -8.44 -6.83
N ASN A 25 23.64 -7.27 -6.21
CA ASN A 25 22.53 -6.97 -5.31
C ASN A 25 21.47 -6.07 -5.97
N CYS A 26 20.23 -6.27 -5.53
CA CYS A 26 19.07 -5.50 -5.94
C CYS A 26 19.24 -4.03 -5.57
N VAL A 27 19.07 -3.13 -6.54
CA VAL A 27 19.23 -1.68 -6.29
C VAL A 27 18.11 -1.06 -5.46
N ILE A 28 17.00 -1.78 -5.24
CA ILE A 28 15.85 -1.30 -4.46
C ILE A 28 16.04 -1.61 -2.97
N CYS A 29 16.27 -2.88 -2.61
CA CYS A 29 16.43 -3.27 -1.21
C CYS A 29 17.90 -3.29 -0.74
N LEU A 30 18.87 -3.38 -1.66
CA LEU A 30 20.31 -3.56 -1.38
C LEU A 30 20.66 -4.83 -0.58
N GLU A 31 19.68 -5.67 -0.27
CA GLU A 31 19.81 -6.88 0.55
C GLU A 31 19.86 -8.16 -0.31
N ASN A 32 18.91 -8.31 -1.22
CA ASN A 32 18.73 -9.56 -1.99
C ASN A 32 19.49 -9.52 -3.31
N GLN A 33 19.89 -10.69 -3.82
CA GLN A 33 20.53 -10.82 -5.12
C GLN A 33 19.60 -10.34 -6.26
N SER A 34 20.16 -9.68 -7.28
CA SER A 34 19.43 -9.31 -8.50
C SER A 34 19.15 -10.53 -9.36
N THR A 35 17.91 -11.01 -9.34
CA THR A 35 17.47 -12.18 -10.12
C THR A 35 16.63 -11.82 -11.33
N ILE A 36 16.24 -10.54 -11.50
CA ILE A 36 15.32 -10.10 -12.55
C ILE A 36 16.04 -9.26 -13.58
N GLU A 37 16.01 -9.70 -14.84
CA GLU A 37 16.40 -8.93 -16.01
C GLU A 37 15.19 -8.24 -16.64
N LEU A 38 15.29 -6.93 -16.87
CA LEU A 38 14.23 -6.10 -17.45
C LEU A 38 14.43 -5.98 -18.97
N ARG A 39 13.42 -6.34 -19.77
CA ARG A 39 13.45 -6.24 -21.24
C ARG A 39 12.60 -5.06 -21.73
N PRO A 40 13.04 -4.33 -22.76
CA PRO A 40 14.14 -4.67 -23.69
C PRO A 40 15.52 -4.17 -23.27
N CYS A 41 15.65 -3.42 -22.16
CA CYS A 41 16.91 -2.74 -21.83
C CYS A 41 18.04 -3.67 -21.32
N GLY A 42 17.73 -4.90 -20.91
CA GLY A 42 18.70 -5.91 -20.48
C GLY A 42 19.34 -5.66 -19.11
N HIS A 43 18.80 -4.70 -18.32
CA HIS A 43 19.32 -4.41 -16.99
C HIS A 43 18.83 -5.46 -15.99
N ALA A 44 19.76 -6.12 -15.29
CA ALA A 44 19.47 -7.16 -14.30
C ALA A 44 19.90 -6.69 -12.90
N ILE A 45 19.03 -5.91 -12.28
CA ILE A 45 19.37 -5.06 -11.12
C ILE A 45 18.32 -5.08 -10.00
N ILE A 46 17.31 -5.94 -10.12
CA ILE A 46 16.20 -6.02 -9.18
C ILE A 46 16.02 -7.47 -8.75
N CYS A 47 15.65 -7.70 -7.50
CA CYS A 47 15.27 -9.02 -6.99
C CYS A 47 13.79 -9.31 -7.23
N GLN A 48 13.43 -10.59 -7.21
CA GLN A 48 12.07 -11.08 -7.39
C GLN A 48 11.05 -10.47 -6.41
N ALA A 49 11.44 -10.15 -5.17
CA ALA A 49 10.56 -9.52 -4.18
C ALA A 49 10.29 -8.02 -4.44
N CYS A 50 11.19 -7.32 -5.14
CA CYS A 50 11.07 -5.88 -5.38
C CYS A 50 10.50 -5.53 -6.75
N VAL A 51 10.43 -6.47 -7.69
CA VAL A 51 9.94 -6.20 -9.05
C VAL A 51 8.48 -5.73 -9.06
N SER A 52 7.65 -6.25 -8.16
CA SER A 52 6.26 -5.83 -7.99
C SER A 52 6.13 -4.42 -7.40
N ARG A 53 7.14 -3.92 -6.69
CA ARG A 53 7.14 -2.59 -6.06
C ARG A 53 7.41 -1.45 -7.04
N LEU A 54 7.76 -1.78 -8.28
CA LEU A 54 7.90 -0.79 -9.34
C LEU A 54 6.53 -0.15 -9.65
N ASP A 55 6.42 1.15 -9.38
CA ASP A 55 5.18 1.90 -9.61
C ASP A 55 4.94 2.22 -11.08
N GLU A 56 6.02 2.28 -11.86
CA GLU A 56 6.02 2.59 -13.28
C GLU A 56 6.49 1.39 -14.10
N THR A 57 6.06 1.33 -15.36
CA THR A 57 6.59 0.38 -16.34
C THR A 57 8.00 0.77 -16.81
N LEU A 58 8.80 1.47 -16.01
CA LEU A 58 10.11 2.00 -16.40
C LEU A 58 11.22 1.34 -15.60
N CYS A 59 12.33 1.04 -16.27
CA CYS A 59 13.55 0.57 -15.64
C CYS A 59 14.13 1.67 -14.72
N PRO A 60 14.47 1.40 -13.46
CA PRO A 60 14.95 2.45 -12.56
C PRO A 60 16.34 2.99 -12.93
N LEU A 61 17.12 2.28 -13.74
CA LEU A 61 18.42 2.76 -14.24
C LEU A 61 18.31 3.63 -15.49
N CYS A 62 17.78 3.07 -16.58
CA CYS A 62 17.77 3.75 -17.87
C CYS A 62 16.44 4.45 -18.19
N ARG A 63 15.42 4.29 -17.34
CA ARG A 63 14.04 4.78 -17.53
C ARG A 63 13.35 4.29 -18.82
N GLN A 64 13.91 3.28 -19.49
CA GLN A 64 13.28 2.64 -20.63
C GLN A 64 12.06 1.81 -20.18
N THR A 65 11.01 1.78 -21.00
CA THR A 65 9.80 1.01 -20.71
C THR A 65 10.08 -0.49 -20.69
N VAL A 66 9.79 -1.12 -19.55
CA VAL A 66 9.86 -2.57 -19.32
C VAL A 66 8.58 -3.21 -19.86
N GLN A 67 8.76 -4.17 -20.77
CA GLN A 67 7.69 -4.94 -21.38
C GLN A 67 7.61 -6.34 -20.79
N VAL A 68 8.77 -6.98 -20.64
CA VAL A 68 8.92 -8.36 -20.17
C VAL A 68 9.97 -8.37 -19.08
N ILE A 69 9.81 -9.23 -18.09
CA ILE A 69 10.84 -9.54 -17.13
C ILE A 69 11.30 -10.99 -17.36
N ARG A 70 12.62 -11.22 -17.24
CA ARG A 70 13.22 -12.54 -17.28
C ARG A 70 13.80 -12.87 -15.90
N VAL A 71 13.37 -13.97 -15.30
CA VAL A 71 13.88 -14.46 -14.02
C VAL A 71 15.09 -15.34 -14.28
N LYS A 72 16.25 -14.97 -13.74
CA LYS A 72 17.50 -15.71 -13.82
C LYS A 72 17.68 -16.64 -12.62
N GLY A 73 18.27 -17.81 -12.86
CA GLY A 73 18.74 -18.68 -11.78
C GLY A 73 17.63 -19.44 -11.05
N ALA A 74 16.52 -19.76 -11.73
CA ALA A 74 15.36 -20.43 -11.16
C ALA A 74 15.58 -21.89 -10.69
N LYS A 75 16.84 -22.34 -10.55
CA LYS A 75 17.20 -23.66 -9.97
C LYS A 75 16.63 -23.83 -8.56
N GLU A 76 16.34 -22.73 -7.88
CA GLU A 76 15.64 -22.67 -6.62
C GLU A 76 14.55 -21.59 -6.66
N LEU A 77 13.51 -21.77 -7.49
CA LEU A 77 12.26 -21.03 -7.28
C LEU A 77 11.67 -21.49 -5.94
N TYR A 78 12.20 -20.95 -4.85
CA TYR A 78 11.52 -21.04 -3.58
C TYR A 78 10.20 -20.28 -3.76
N PRO A 79 9.04 -20.92 -3.54
CA PRO A 79 7.80 -20.18 -3.47
C PRO A 79 8.03 -19.00 -2.55
N PHE A 80 7.67 -17.80 -3.01
CA PHE A 80 7.87 -16.59 -2.21
C PHE A 80 7.22 -16.84 -0.85
N LYS A 81 8.05 -16.98 0.18
CA LYS A 81 7.57 -16.98 1.56
C LYS A 81 7.50 -15.52 1.94
N PRO A 82 6.30 -14.93 2.09
CA PRO A 82 6.22 -13.60 2.66
C PRO A 82 7.03 -13.59 3.94
N LYS A 83 7.90 -12.59 4.12
CA LYS A 83 8.46 -12.30 5.43
C LYS A 83 7.25 -11.93 6.28
N VAL A 84 6.62 -12.91 6.92
CA VAL A 84 5.78 -12.63 8.07
C VAL A 84 6.76 -11.98 9.03
N ASP A 85 6.57 -10.70 9.31
CA ASP A 85 7.30 -10.07 10.40
C ASP A 85 7.02 -10.96 11.61
N GLU A 86 8.01 -11.80 11.98
CA GLU A 86 8.11 -12.34 13.32
C GLU A 86 8.10 -11.08 14.17
N THR A 87 6.92 -10.75 14.70
CA THR A 87 6.69 -9.63 15.58
C THR A 87 7.84 -9.63 16.54
N GLN A 88 8.74 -8.65 16.39
CA GLN A 88 9.77 -8.37 17.36
C GLN A 88 9.01 -8.19 18.66
N THR A 89 9.05 -9.21 19.50
CA THR A 89 8.53 -9.18 20.85
C THR A 89 9.23 -8.00 21.49
N ILE A 90 8.45 -6.94 21.71
CA ILE A 90 8.87 -5.74 22.45
C ILE A 90 8.97 -6.18 23.91
N GLU A 91 9.96 -7.00 24.27
CA GLU A 91 10.14 -7.46 25.65
C GLU A 91 11.31 -6.79 26.39
N GLU A 92 12.19 -6.02 25.75
CA GLU A 92 13.40 -5.51 26.44
C GLU A 92 13.40 -4.02 26.80
N ARG A 93 12.25 -3.32 26.82
CA ARG A 93 12.20 -1.96 27.39
C ARG A 93 10.93 -1.69 28.21
N LYS A 94 10.92 -2.20 29.45
CA LYS A 94 10.70 -1.42 30.69
C LYS A 94 10.47 -2.38 31.87
N GLY A 95 11.42 -2.42 32.79
CA GLY A 95 11.11 -2.78 34.16
C GLY A 95 10.19 -1.71 34.73
N HIS A 96 8.93 -2.04 34.98
CA HIS A 96 8.10 -1.62 36.10
C HIS A 96 6.80 -2.43 36.06
N SER A 97 6.56 -3.15 37.14
CA SER A 97 5.63 -4.24 37.32
C SER A 97 4.16 -3.80 37.45
N ARG A 98 3.28 -4.48 36.73
CA ARG A 98 1.92 -4.86 37.20
C ARG A 98 1.60 -6.28 36.71
N PRO A 99 0.88 -7.10 37.49
CA PRO A 99 0.53 -8.44 37.09
C PRO A 99 -0.71 -8.39 36.19
N ILE A 100 -0.58 -8.91 34.96
CA ILE A 100 -1.75 -9.29 34.14
C ILE A 100 -1.72 -10.80 33.98
N SER A 101 -2.84 -11.39 34.33
CA SER A 101 -3.16 -12.81 34.29
C SER A 101 -3.42 -13.32 32.88
N ALA A 102 -3.01 -14.57 32.65
CA ALA A 102 -3.41 -15.46 31.55
C ALA A 102 -2.96 -15.06 30.14
N GLU A 103 -1.68 -15.36 29.89
CA GLU A 103 -1.04 -15.40 28.57
C GLU A 103 -1.66 -16.51 27.71
N LYS A 104 -2.41 -16.11 26.69
CA LYS A 104 -2.95 -17.00 25.65
C LYS A 104 -2.06 -16.79 24.42
N GLN A 105 -1.16 -17.74 24.18
CA GLN A 105 -0.21 -17.71 23.08
C GLN A 105 -0.93 -17.52 21.73
N LEU A 106 -0.43 -16.55 20.95
CA LEU A 106 -0.70 -16.34 19.54
C LEU A 106 -0.57 -17.68 18.78
N VAL A 107 -1.64 -18.11 18.11
CA VAL A 107 -1.58 -19.17 17.11
C VAL A 107 -2.23 -18.61 15.86
N LEU A 108 -1.42 -18.29 14.85
CA LEU A 108 -1.91 -17.99 13.51
C LEU A 108 -2.72 -19.20 13.00
N PRO A 109 -3.87 -18.99 12.35
CA PRO A 109 -4.65 -20.08 11.79
C PRO A 109 -3.85 -20.77 10.69
N GLY A 110 -3.43 -22.01 10.99
CA GLY A 110 -2.94 -23.02 10.06
C GLY A 110 -1.92 -22.54 9.03
N GLU A 111 -0.64 -22.74 9.32
CA GLU A 111 0.35 -23.04 8.28
C GLU A 111 -0.15 -24.24 7.46
N GLY A 112 -0.92 -23.97 6.41
CA GLY A 112 -0.93 -24.84 5.26
C GLY A 112 0.50 -24.84 4.76
N ARG A 113 1.32 -25.81 5.19
CA ARG A 113 2.64 -26.05 4.63
C ARG A 113 2.46 -26.16 3.14
N SER A 114 2.70 -25.06 2.41
CA SER A 114 2.92 -25.11 0.98
C SER A 114 4.18 -25.96 0.85
N GLN A 115 4.00 -27.26 0.57
CA GLN A 115 5.12 -28.11 0.23
C GLN A 115 5.85 -27.41 -0.91
N PRO A 116 7.19 -27.26 -0.83
CA PRO A 116 7.93 -26.76 -1.97
C PRO A 116 7.49 -27.58 -3.19
N VAL A 117 7.10 -26.90 -4.26
CA VAL A 117 6.72 -27.57 -5.51
C VAL A 117 7.97 -28.28 -5.98
N SER A 118 8.10 -29.56 -5.61
CA SER A 118 9.24 -30.38 -5.97
C SER A 118 9.01 -30.78 -7.41
N PHE A 119 9.63 -30.06 -8.34
CA PHE A 119 9.73 -30.53 -9.71
C PHE A 119 10.56 -31.83 -9.67
N PRO A 120 10.04 -32.95 -10.22
CA PRO A 120 10.85 -34.15 -10.39
C PRO A 120 11.97 -33.81 -11.37
N MET A 121 13.14 -33.49 -10.80
CA MET A 121 14.34 -33.14 -11.54
C MET A 121 15.26 -34.35 -11.44
N ASP A 122 15.36 -35.10 -12.54
CA ASP A 122 16.42 -36.09 -12.70
C ASP A 122 17.78 -35.37 -12.59
N LYS A 123 18.70 -35.95 -11.82
CA LYS A 123 19.96 -35.32 -11.33
C LYS A 123 20.93 -34.84 -12.42
N GLU A 124 20.62 -35.03 -13.70
CA GLU A 124 21.54 -34.78 -14.82
C GLU A 124 21.16 -33.59 -15.70
N CYS A 125 19.97 -32.99 -15.55
CA CYS A 125 19.59 -31.81 -16.31
C CYS A 125 19.91 -30.51 -15.55
N GLN A 126 21.19 -30.08 -15.57
CA GLN A 126 21.63 -28.80 -14.98
C GLN A 126 21.23 -27.57 -15.82
N GLY A 127 20.17 -27.65 -16.62
CA GLY A 127 19.65 -26.54 -17.43
C GLY A 127 19.32 -25.33 -16.56
N HIS A 128 19.67 -24.14 -17.04
CA HIS A 128 19.25 -22.90 -16.41
C HIS A 128 17.79 -22.66 -16.80
N LEU A 129 16.88 -22.82 -15.84
CA LEU A 129 15.49 -22.45 -16.05
C LEU A 129 15.42 -20.92 -16.19
N GLU A 130 15.04 -20.45 -17.36
CA GLU A 130 14.68 -19.06 -17.61
C GLU A 130 13.16 -18.94 -17.68
N LEU A 131 12.60 -17.96 -16.99
CA LEU A 131 11.18 -17.66 -17.02
C LEU A 131 10.97 -16.25 -17.54
N GLU A 132 10.19 -16.10 -18.60
CA GLU A 132 9.75 -14.80 -19.09
C GLU A 132 8.30 -14.50 -18.71
N VAL A 133 8.06 -13.32 -18.15
CA VAL A 133 6.74 -12.87 -17.72
C VAL A 133 6.50 -11.46 -18.24
N PRO A 134 5.38 -11.19 -18.95
CA PRO A 134 4.98 -9.84 -19.28
C PRO A 134 4.84 -8.99 -18.01
N PHE A 135 5.54 -7.86 -17.96
CA PHE A 135 5.58 -7.02 -16.76
C PHE A 135 4.20 -6.42 -16.43
N SER A 136 3.38 -6.19 -17.46
CA SER A 136 1.98 -5.80 -17.34
C SER A 136 1.17 -6.75 -16.45
N ASN A 137 1.39 -8.06 -16.55
CA ASN A 137 0.59 -9.05 -15.81
C ASN A 137 0.85 -8.97 -14.31
N ILE A 138 2.11 -8.73 -13.91
CA ILE A 138 2.50 -8.55 -12.50
C ILE A 138 1.88 -7.27 -11.94
N LEU A 139 1.92 -6.18 -12.71
CA LEU A 139 1.30 -4.93 -12.32
C LEU A 139 -0.23 -5.01 -12.26
N GLU A 140 -0.86 -5.74 -13.17
CA GLU A 140 -2.30 -5.98 -13.17
C GLU A 140 -2.73 -6.81 -11.96
N GLU A 141 -2.02 -7.90 -11.65
CA GLU A 141 -2.32 -8.69 -10.46
C GLU A 141 -2.13 -7.88 -9.18
N ARG A 142 -1.03 -7.13 -9.07
CA ARG A 142 -0.78 -6.19 -7.96
C ARG A 142 -1.95 -5.21 -7.80
N ARG A 143 -2.33 -4.52 -8.87
CA ARG A 143 -3.42 -3.54 -8.86
C ARG A 143 -4.77 -4.18 -8.55
N ALA A 144 -5.01 -5.39 -9.04
CA ALA A 144 -6.22 -6.15 -8.76
C ALA A 144 -6.31 -6.47 -7.27
N PHE A 145 -5.21 -6.91 -6.65
CA PHE A 145 -5.14 -7.18 -5.23
C PHE A 145 -5.26 -5.91 -4.37
N GLU A 146 -4.54 -4.83 -4.71
CA GLU A 146 -4.74 -3.53 -4.06
C GLU A 146 -6.20 -3.08 -4.13
N SER A 147 -6.82 -3.20 -5.31
CA SER A 147 -8.23 -2.82 -5.52
C SER A 147 -9.20 -3.72 -4.77
N PHE A 148 -8.83 -4.98 -4.55
CA PHE A 148 -9.60 -5.92 -3.75
C PHE A 148 -9.57 -5.50 -2.27
N VAL A 149 -8.39 -5.33 -1.68
CA VAL A 149 -8.23 -4.89 -0.29
C VAL A 149 -8.92 -3.55 -0.05
N ARG A 150 -8.71 -2.57 -0.94
CA ARG A 150 -9.34 -1.24 -0.84
C ARG A 150 -10.87 -1.28 -0.90
N ARG A 151 -11.47 -2.24 -1.62
CA ARG A 151 -12.93 -2.37 -1.68
C ARG A 151 -13.52 -2.95 -0.40
N ARG A 152 -12.73 -3.68 0.39
CA ARG A 152 -13.18 -4.26 1.67
C ARG A 152 -12.85 -3.34 2.83
N THR A 153 -11.68 -2.72 2.84
CA THR A 153 -11.24 -1.83 3.91
C THR A 153 -11.61 -0.36 3.65
N TYR A 154 -12.28 0.28 4.59
CA TYR A 154 -12.58 1.72 4.52
C TYR A 154 -11.34 2.55 4.84
N GLN A 155 -11.03 3.53 4.00
CA GLN A 155 -9.82 4.34 4.09
C GLN A 155 -10.14 5.66 4.81
N VAL A 156 -9.59 5.83 6.01
CA VAL A 156 -9.79 7.01 6.85
C VAL A 156 -8.48 7.77 6.97
N VAL A 157 -8.53 9.07 6.67
CA VAL A 157 -7.38 9.96 6.79
C VAL A 157 -7.61 10.95 7.91
N VAL A 158 -6.66 11.01 8.84
CA VAL A 158 -6.61 11.98 9.92
C VAL A 158 -5.48 12.97 9.66
N SER A 159 -5.77 14.26 9.70
CA SER A 159 -4.78 15.33 9.55
C SER A 159 -5.17 16.50 10.43
N GLY A 160 -4.21 17.34 10.80
CA GLY A 160 -4.47 18.51 11.62
C GLY A 160 -3.28 19.44 11.64
N SER A 161 -3.40 20.51 12.40
CA SER A 161 -2.30 21.45 12.66
C SER A 161 -1.07 20.75 13.23
N VAL A 162 0.10 21.38 13.10
CA VAL A 162 1.36 20.90 13.68
C VAL A 162 1.26 20.72 15.20
N GLU A 163 0.42 21.53 15.86
CA GLU A 163 0.17 21.51 17.30
C GLU A 163 -0.86 20.44 17.72
N VAL A 164 -1.27 19.56 16.81
CA VAL A 164 -2.15 18.44 17.11
C VAL A 164 -1.41 17.12 16.92
N ASN A 165 -1.32 16.32 17.98
CA ASN A 165 -0.77 14.97 17.90
C ASN A 165 -1.80 13.99 17.31
N THR A 166 -2.04 14.12 16.00
CA THR A 166 -2.96 13.24 15.27
C THR A 166 -2.53 11.77 15.32
N LYS A 167 -1.23 11.47 15.52
CA LYS A 167 -0.74 10.10 15.71
C LYS A 167 -1.23 9.50 17.02
N ALA A 168 -1.20 10.26 18.12
CA ALA A 168 -1.74 9.80 19.39
C ALA A 168 -3.24 9.51 19.29
N LEU A 169 -4.01 10.40 18.65
CA LEU A 169 -5.44 10.16 18.39
C LEU A 169 -5.67 8.89 17.57
N VAL A 170 -4.93 8.71 16.47
CA VAL A 170 -5.07 7.51 15.61
C VAL A 170 -4.69 6.25 16.37
N ASN A 171 -3.60 6.27 17.14
CA ASN A 171 -3.19 5.12 17.95
C ASN A 171 -4.24 4.78 19.01
N GLU A 172 -4.83 5.77 19.68
CA GLU A 172 -5.88 5.56 20.66
C GLU A 172 -7.11 4.88 20.03
N VAL A 173 -7.56 5.38 18.86
CA VAL A 173 -8.66 4.76 18.12
C VAL A 173 -8.28 3.33 17.70
N ILE A 174 -7.08 3.10 17.17
CA ILE A 174 -6.64 1.76 16.77
C ILE A 174 -6.62 0.81 17.96
N THR A 175 -5.92 1.16 19.04
CA THR A 175 -5.79 0.32 20.25
C THR A 175 -7.13 -0.02 20.86
N ARG A 176 -8.09 0.93 20.86
CA ARG A 176 -9.43 0.69 21.38
C ARG A 176 -10.24 -0.30 20.54
N PHE A 177 -9.99 -0.35 19.23
CA PHE A 177 -10.77 -1.12 18.26
C PHE A 177 -9.96 -2.21 17.55
N GLU A 178 -8.85 -2.66 18.15
CA GLU A 178 -7.92 -3.64 17.57
C GLU A 178 -8.42 -5.08 17.71
N SER A 179 -9.13 -5.38 18.81
CA SER A 179 -9.49 -6.74 19.27
C SER A 179 -10.30 -7.59 18.29
N ASN A 180 -10.77 -7.04 17.17
CA ASN A 180 -11.61 -7.71 16.17
C ASN A 180 -10.94 -7.85 14.79
N LEU A 181 -9.64 -7.58 14.64
CA LEU A 181 -8.98 -7.61 13.33
C LEU A 181 -8.68 -9.02 12.79
N GLU A 182 -8.45 -10.00 13.66
CA GLU A 182 -8.00 -11.35 13.26
C GLU A 182 -9.03 -12.07 12.37
N THR A 183 -10.32 -11.97 12.72
CA THR A 183 -11.42 -12.64 12.01
C THR A 183 -11.55 -12.16 10.55
N ILE A 184 -11.28 -10.88 10.30
CA ILE A 184 -11.46 -10.29 8.96
C ILE A 184 -10.33 -10.72 7.99
N ARG A 185 -9.12 -10.99 8.52
CA ARG A 185 -7.95 -11.30 7.68
C ARG A 185 -8.03 -12.66 7.00
N VAL A 186 -8.65 -13.67 7.61
CA VAL A 186 -8.60 -15.04 7.07
C VAL A 186 -9.62 -15.26 5.95
N GLU A 187 -10.89 -14.90 6.19
CA GLU A 187 -11.98 -15.20 5.25
C GLU A 187 -11.85 -14.42 3.94
N ASP A 188 -11.21 -13.25 3.99
CA ASP A 188 -11.14 -12.38 2.85
C ASP A 188 -10.19 -12.92 1.76
N PHE A 189 -9.04 -13.46 2.13
CA PHE A 189 -8.01 -13.86 1.17
C PHE A 189 -8.35 -15.14 0.42
N GLU A 190 -9.01 -16.11 1.06
CA GLU A 190 -9.40 -17.37 0.40
C GLU A 190 -10.32 -17.11 -0.81
N SER A 191 -11.26 -16.17 -0.65
CA SER A 191 -12.15 -15.76 -1.75
C SER A 191 -11.40 -15.11 -2.92
N PHE A 192 -10.32 -14.40 -2.64
CA PHE A 192 -9.50 -13.77 -3.67
C PHE A 192 -8.61 -14.77 -4.39
N ASP A 193 -8.04 -15.74 -3.67
CA ASP A 193 -7.17 -16.75 -4.25
C ASP A 193 -7.92 -17.64 -5.25
N GLN A 194 -9.19 -17.94 -4.98
CA GLN A 194 -10.08 -18.59 -5.96
C GLN A 194 -10.24 -17.74 -7.23
N GLN A 195 -10.32 -16.41 -7.10
CA GLN A 195 -10.42 -15.49 -8.24
C GLN A 195 -9.07 -15.30 -8.97
N ARG A 196 -7.94 -15.37 -8.26
CA ARG A 196 -6.57 -15.26 -8.79
C ARG A 196 -6.17 -16.42 -9.69
N SER A 197 -6.71 -17.61 -9.47
CA SER A 197 -6.37 -18.84 -10.21
C SER A 197 -6.47 -18.71 -11.75
N LYS A 198 -7.13 -17.66 -12.25
CA LYS A 198 -7.27 -17.35 -13.68
C LYS A 198 -6.06 -16.63 -14.29
N ASN A 199 -5.23 -15.95 -13.49
CA ASN A 199 -4.04 -15.25 -13.95
C ASN A 199 -2.81 -16.14 -13.78
N THR A 200 -2.55 -16.97 -14.78
CA THR A 200 -1.36 -17.83 -14.81
C THR A 200 -0.29 -17.26 -15.73
N ALA A 201 0.98 -17.37 -15.33
CA ALA A 201 2.09 -17.17 -16.24
C ALA A 201 2.21 -18.42 -17.12
N LYS A 202 2.30 -18.23 -18.43
CA LYS A 202 2.81 -19.28 -19.31
C LYS A 202 4.32 -19.34 -19.11
N ILE A 203 4.81 -20.49 -18.70
CA ILE A 203 6.25 -20.73 -18.60
C ILE A 203 6.69 -21.37 -19.90
N GLU A 204 7.53 -20.65 -20.63
CA GLU A 204 8.25 -21.21 -21.77
C GLU A 204 9.61 -21.69 -21.27
N PHE A 205 9.86 -22.99 -21.37
CA PHE A 205 11.13 -23.59 -20.99
C PHE A 205 12.07 -23.52 -22.19
N PHE A 206 13.18 -22.79 -22.04
CA PHE A 206 14.27 -22.80 -22.99
C PHE A 206 15.39 -23.68 -22.41
N SER A 207 15.70 -24.81 -23.06
CA SER A 207 16.94 -25.51 -22.76
C SER A 207 18.06 -24.94 -23.62
N ASP A 208 19.15 -24.52 -22.99
CA ASP A 208 20.35 -23.97 -23.64
C ASP A 208 21.20 -25.06 -24.33
N ASP A 209 20.60 -26.18 -24.76
CA ASP A 209 21.30 -27.32 -25.36
C ASP A 209 21.72 -27.06 -26.82
N TYR A 210 22.19 -25.84 -27.11
CA TYR A 210 22.94 -25.50 -28.33
C TYR A 210 24.36 -26.06 -28.23
N TYR A 211 24.49 -27.37 -28.05
CA TYR A 211 25.76 -28.07 -28.31
C TYR A 211 25.92 -28.19 -29.83
N GLU A 212 26.76 -27.32 -30.39
CA GLU A 212 27.18 -27.33 -31.79
C GLU A 212 27.81 -28.69 -32.16
N GLY A 213 27.04 -29.66 -32.68
CA GLY A 213 27.65 -30.92 -33.09
C GLY A 213 26.78 -31.98 -33.75
N SER A 214 25.46 -32.03 -33.54
CA SER A 214 24.61 -33.10 -34.08
C SER A 214 23.45 -32.55 -34.92
N ALA A 215 23.51 -32.78 -36.23
CA ALA A 215 22.58 -32.26 -37.23
C ALA A 215 21.17 -32.88 -37.21
N GLN A 216 20.69 -33.42 -36.07
CA GLN A 216 19.40 -34.10 -35.96
C GLN A 216 18.72 -33.87 -34.59
N SER A 217 18.73 -32.64 -34.06
CA SER A 217 17.99 -32.32 -32.84
C SER A 217 16.48 -32.29 -33.11
N GLU A 218 15.73 -33.16 -32.43
CA GLU A 218 14.26 -33.12 -32.41
C GLU A 218 13.75 -31.76 -31.88
N PRO A 219 12.57 -31.30 -32.32
CA PRO A 219 12.00 -30.03 -31.88
C PRO A 219 11.81 -30.02 -30.36
N LEU A 220 12.27 -28.94 -29.69
CA LEU A 220 12.12 -28.75 -28.25
C LEU A 220 10.67 -28.99 -27.81
N THR A 221 10.47 -29.97 -26.92
CA THR A 221 9.17 -30.23 -26.30
C THR A 221 8.87 -29.10 -25.31
N THR A 222 8.10 -28.10 -25.74
CA THR A 222 7.58 -27.06 -24.84
C THR A 222 6.61 -27.68 -23.83
N MET A 223 7.05 -27.85 -22.59
CA MET A 223 6.14 -28.17 -21.48
C MET A 223 5.37 -26.91 -21.07
N ASN A 224 4.08 -26.85 -21.40
CA ASN A 224 3.20 -25.78 -20.98
C ASN A 224 2.73 -26.03 -19.53
N GLN A 225 3.55 -25.69 -18.54
CA GLN A 225 3.10 -25.62 -17.16
C GLN A 225 2.68 -24.19 -16.81
N SER A 226 1.50 -24.04 -16.22
CA SER A 226 0.97 -22.76 -15.77
C SER A 226 1.27 -22.58 -14.28
N ILE A 227 2.14 -21.64 -13.91
CA ILE A 227 2.41 -21.29 -12.51
C ILE A 227 1.64 -20.01 -12.16
N PRO A 228 0.91 -19.95 -11.04
CA PRO A 228 0.26 -18.72 -10.60
C PRO A 228 1.28 -17.64 -10.24
N LEU A 229 1.07 -16.43 -10.74
CA LEU A 229 2.03 -15.33 -10.60
C LEU A 229 2.35 -14.96 -9.14
N HIS A 230 1.36 -14.97 -8.25
CA HIS A 230 1.58 -14.70 -6.81
C HIS A 230 2.52 -15.69 -6.11
N THR A 231 2.74 -16.89 -6.66
CA THR A 231 3.71 -17.84 -6.10
C THR A 231 5.15 -17.44 -6.45
N LEU A 232 5.31 -16.67 -7.52
CA LEU A 232 6.59 -16.20 -8.04
C LEU A 232 6.88 -14.78 -7.56
N PHE A 233 5.89 -13.90 -7.49
CA PHE A 233 6.10 -12.49 -7.17
C PHE A 233 5.24 -12.07 -6.00
N ASP A 234 5.81 -11.25 -5.12
CA ASP A 234 5.07 -10.60 -4.05
C ASP A 234 4.17 -9.49 -4.61
N THR A 235 3.02 -9.88 -5.14
CA THR A 235 1.98 -8.94 -5.56
C THR A 235 1.15 -8.42 -4.39
N THR A 236 1.44 -8.90 -3.16
CA THR A 236 0.66 -8.63 -1.95
C THR A 236 1.15 -7.45 -1.14
N SER A 237 2.47 -7.24 -1.00
CA SER A 237 3.01 -6.20 -0.10
C SER A 237 2.56 -4.79 -0.45
N SER A 238 2.32 -4.50 -1.73
CA SER A 238 1.76 -3.21 -2.15
C SER A 238 0.40 -2.88 -1.51
N ALA A 239 -0.38 -3.90 -1.15
CA ALA A 239 -1.68 -3.73 -0.55
C ALA A 239 -1.64 -3.61 0.98
N GLU A 240 -0.50 -3.86 1.63
CA GLU A 240 -0.29 -3.63 3.08
C GLU A 240 -0.65 -2.20 3.46
N ALA A 241 -0.40 -1.27 2.53
CA ALA A 241 -0.76 0.12 2.66
C ALA A 241 -2.29 0.38 2.72
N TYR A 242 -3.15 -0.63 2.59
CA TYR A 242 -4.61 -0.50 2.67
C TYR A 242 -5.25 -1.55 3.58
N LEU A 243 -4.45 -2.45 4.16
CA LEU A 243 -4.94 -3.46 5.09
C LEU A 243 -5.54 -2.78 6.32
N ALA A 244 -6.59 -3.40 6.87
CA ALA A 244 -7.23 -2.88 8.06
C ALA A 244 -6.27 -2.87 9.25
N ASN A 245 -6.24 -1.74 9.95
CA ASN A 245 -5.55 -1.56 11.22
C ASN A 245 -6.49 -1.22 12.38
N ALA A 246 -7.80 -1.12 12.12
CA ALA A 246 -8.85 -1.03 13.16
C ALA A 246 -10.14 -1.71 12.68
N CYS A 247 -10.98 -2.13 13.62
CA CYS A 247 -12.29 -2.71 13.33
C CYS A 247 -13.36 -2.14 14.27
N ILE A 248 -14.26 -1.31 13.73
CA ILE A 248 -15.34 -0.68 14.49
C ILE A 248 -16.68 -1.23 13.98
N GLU A 249 -17.50 -1.80 14.86
CA GLU A 249 -18.79 -2.43 14.47
C GLU A 249 -18.65 -3.47 13.33
N ASN A 250 -17.62 -4.32 13.38
CA ASN A 250 -17.28 -5.30 12.33
C ASN A 250 -16.95 -4.67 10.96
N ILE A 251 -16.53 -3.41 10.94
CA ILE A 251 -16.14 -2.71 9.71
C ILE A 251 -14.62 -2.54 9.70
N PRO A 252 -13.93 -3.16 8.72
CA PRO A 252 -12.49 -3.00 8.60
C PRO A 252 -12.16 -1.58 8.15
N LEU A 253 -11.34 -0.92 8.95
CA LEU A 253 -10.88 0.44 8.73
C LEU A 253 -9.35 0.44 8.61
N HIS A 254 -8.86 1.26 7.70
CA HIS A 254 -7.45 1.64 7.65
C HIS A 254 -7.35 3.12 7.96
N ILE A 255 -6.90 3.43 9.17
CA ILE A 255 -6.81 4.78 9.70
C ILE A 255 -5.36 5.25 9.61
N ARG A 256 -5.13 6.38 8.94
CA ARG A 256 -3.80 6.95 8.76
C ARG A 256 -3.73 8.39 9.23
N SER A 257 -2.69 8.71 9.99
CA SER A 257 -2.33 10.10 10.29
C SER A 257 -1.38 10.63 9.21
N PHE A 258 -1.66 11.83 8.71
CA PHE A 258 -0.80 12.59 7.83
C PHE A 258 -0.56 13.98 8.42
N ARG A 259 0.65 14.51 8.22
CA ARG A 259 0.88 15.95 8.33
C ARG A 259 0.21 16.66 7.16
N ILE A 260 -0.14 17.93 7.32
CA ILE A 260 -0.79 18.75 6.28
C ILE A 260 -0.08 18.65 4.93
N TRP A 261 1.25 18.81 4.91
CA TRP A 261 2.02 18.75 3.67
C TRP A 261 2.05 17.34 3.05
N GLU A 262 2.07 16.29 3.86
CA GLU A 262 2.02 14.89 3.40
C GLU A 262 0.66 14.59 2.79
N LEU A 263 -0.41 15.07 3.43
CA LEU A 263 -1.77 14.98 2.91
C LEU A 263 -1.88 15.70 1.56
N ILE A 264 -1.44 16.95 1.45
CA ILE A 264 -1.48 17.70 0.19
C ILE A 264 -0.66 17.00 -0.89
N ARG A 265 0.55 16.52 -0.58
CA ARG A 265 1.38 15.75 -1.52
C ARG A 265 0.66 14.49 -1.99
N THR A 266 0.05 13.78 -1.05
CA THR A 266 -0.73 12.57 -1.32
C THR A 266 -1.91 12.89 -2.24
N LEU A 267 -2.71 13.91 -1.94
CA LEU A 267 -3.84 14.33 -2.77
C LEU A 267 -3.42 14.75 -4.19
N ARG A 268 -2.25 15.38 -4.37
CA ARG A 268 -1.70 15.71 -5.70
C ARG A 268 -1.30 14.50 -6.52
N GLN A 269 -0.70 13.50 -5.86
CA GLN A 269 -0.23 12.27 -6.52
C GLN A 269 -1.40 11.32 -6.81
N GLN A 270 -2.44 11.36 -5.99
CA GLN A 270 -3.56 10.44 -6.04
C GLN A 270 -4.59 10.83 -7.10
N LYS A 271 -4.26 10.66 -8.39
CA LYS A 271 -5.28 10.77 -9.47
C LYS A 271 -6.41 9.73 -9.35
N LYS A 272 -6.23 8.65 -8.56
CA LYS A 272 -7.18 7.51 -8.48
C LYS A 272 -7.41 6.93 -7.08
N ARG A 273 -6.71 7.42 -6.05
CA ARG A 273 -6.87 6.89 -4.69
C ARG A 273 -7.84 7.80 -3.95
N LYS A 274 -9.05 7.30 -3.72
CA LYS A 274 -10.11 7.99 -2.98
C LYS A 274 -10.07 7.55 -1.52
N GLN A 275 -10.33 8.51 -0.64
CA GLN A 275 -10.50 8.29 0.79
C GLN A 275 -12.00 8.22 1.07
N ASP A 276 -12.41 7.36 2.01
CA ASP A 276 -13.82 7.20 2.39
C ASP A 276 -14.23 8.28 3.42
N LEU A 277 -13.28 8.79 4.22
CA LEU A 277 -13.51 9.83 5.24
C LEU A 277 -12.24 10.64 5.51
N PHE A 278 -12.39 11.95 5.73
CA PHE A 278 -11.36 12.80 6.32
C PHE A 278 -11.76 13.24 7.73
N ILE A 279 -10.81 13.17 8.66
CA ILE A 279 -10.90 13.71 10.01
C ILE A 279 -9.88 14.83 10.11
N LEU A 280 -10.36 16.06 10.26
CA LEU A 280 -9.52 17.25 10.29
C LEU A 280 -9.52 17.81 11.71
N CYS A 281 -8.35 17.88 12.33
CA CYS A 281 -8.21 18.18 13.75
C CYS A 281 -7.62 19.57 14.01
N CYS A 282 -8.12 20.25 15.05
CA CYS A 282 -7.50 21.46 15.61
C CYS A 282 -7.41 21.39 17.14
N SER A 283 -6.50 22.18 17.72
CA SER A 283 -6.24 22.29 19.15
C SER A 283 -7.05 23.41 19.79
N ALA A 284 -7.58 23.18 21.00
CA ALA A 284 -8.26 24.20 21.83
C ALA A 284 -7.34 25.30 22.38
N PHE A 285 -6.03 25.07 22.32
CA PHE A 285 -5.03 25.97 22.90
C PHE A 285 -4.46 26.96 21.87
N SER A 286 -4.95 26.94 20.62
CA SER A 286 -4.34 27.72 19.54
C SER A 286 -5.30 28.13 18.43
N GLU A 287 -5.47 29.44 18.28
CA GLU A 287 -6.17 30.06 17.14
C GLU A 287 -5.47 29.78 15.81
N ILE A 288 -4.14 29.65 15.81
CA ILE A 288 -3.37 29.28 14.61
C ILE A 288 -3.82 27.91 14.12
N SER A 289 -3.98 26.95 15.04
CA SER A 289 -4.46 25.61 14.70
C SER A 289 -5.85 25.61 14.06
N LEU A 290 -6.76 26.49 14.48
CA LEU A 290 -8.09 26.64 13.88
C LEU A 290 -8.00 27.25 12.47
N ASN A 291 -7.19 28.28 12.30
CA ASN A 291 -6.98 28.90 10.98
C ASN A 291 -6.36 27.92 9.98
N GLU A 292 -5.40 27.10 10.42
CA GLU A 292 -4.82 26.03 9.60
C GLU A 292 -5.86 24.96 9.22
N LEU A 293 -6.76 24.60 10.15
CA LEU A 293 -7.85 23.67 9.89
C LEU A 293 -8.80 24.20 8.81
N ILE A 294 -9.23 25.47 8.92
CA ILE A 294 -10.12 26.12 7.94
C ILE A 294 -9.44 26.15 6.56
N ALA A 295 -8.18 26.58 6.51
CA ALA A 295 -7.43 26.62 5.26
C ALA A 295 -7.25 25.23 4.64
N LEU A 296 -7.01 24.21 5.46
CA LEU A 296 -6.91 22.82 5.02
C LEU A 296 -8.26 22.31 4.47
N ASP A 297 -9.36 22.53 5.18
CA ASP A 297 -10.69 22.13 4.75
C ASP A 297 -11.08 22.81 3.43
N GLU A 298 -10.75 24.10 3.27
CA GLU A 298 -10.93 24.80 2.00
C GLU A 298 -10.12 24.15 0.87
N VAL A 299 -8.84 23.84 1.09
CA VAL A 299 -8.00 23.17 0.09
C VAL A 299 -8.56 21.80 -0.27
N VAL A 300 -8.96 21.00 0.72
CA VAL A 300 -9.51 19.65 0.54
C VAL A 300 -10.85 19.71 -0.20
N SER A 301 -11.76 20.59 0.21
CA SER A 301 -13.12 20.69 -0.34
C SER A 301 -13.17 21.35 -1.71
N VAL A 302 -12.40 22.43 -1.92
CA VAL A 302 -12.46 23.24 -3.15
C VAL A 302 -11.51 22.71 -4.22
N ARG A 303 -10.24 22.46 -3.88
CA ARG A 303 -9.22 22.14 -4.90
C ARG A 303 -9.24 20.69 -5.33
N TYR A 304 -9.57 19.79 -4.41
CA TYR A 304 -9.62 18.36 -4.72
C TYR A 304 -11.05 17.86 -4.92
N VAL A 305 -12.05 18.76 -4.85
CA VAL A 305 -13.49 18.53 -5.12
C VAL A 305 -13.97 17.22 -4.49
N LEU A 306 -13.61 17.03 -3.22
CA LEU A 306 -13.87 15.79 -2.53
C LEU A 306 -15.34 15.79 -2.08
N SER A 307 -16.15 14.95 -2.73
CA SER A 307 -17.45 14.51 -2.21
C SER A 307 -17.31 13.64 -0.96
N THR A 308 -16.08 13.32 -0.57
CA THR A 308 -15.76 12.57 0.64
C THR A 308 -16.23 13.34 1.88
N PRO A 309 -16.98 12.69 2.79
CA PRO A 309 -17.40 13.30 4.04
C PRO A 309 -16.19 13.70 4.89
N ARG A 310 -16.41 14.71 5.73
CA ARG A 310 -15.38 15.30 6.58
C ARG A 310 -15.92 15.46 8.00
N ILE A 311 -15.08 15.21 8.99
CA ILE A 311 -15.34 15.52 10.41
C ILE A 311 -14.33 16.56 10.84
N TRP A 312 -14.79 17.64 11.47
CA TRP A 312 -13.91 18.52 12.24
C TRP A 312 -13.85 18.02 13.67
N VAL A 313 -12.64 17.80 14.18
CA VAL A 313 -12.42 17.36 15.56
C VAL A 313 -11.65 18.44 16.30
N PHE A 314 -12.28 18.98 17.34
CA PHE A 314 -11.69 19.95 18.24
C PHE A 314 -11.17 19.25 19.48
N LEU A 315 -9.85 19.28 19.68
CA LEU A 315 -9.16 18.53 20.74
C LEU A 315 -8.78 19.49 21.87
N ASP A 316 -9.31 19.24 23.06
CA ASP A 316 -8.96 19.92 24.32
C ASP A 316 -7.95 19.10 25.13
N VAL A 317 -7.07 18.38 24.44
CA VAL A 317 -6.12 17.45 25.06
C VAL A 317 -4.73 18.08 24.99
N PRO A 318 -4.13 18.45 26.13
CA PRO A 318 -2.76 18.99 26.14
C PRO A 318 -1.78 17.92 25.68
N LEU A 319 -0.88 18.25 24.76
CA LEU A 319 0.07 17.29 24.18
C LEU A 319 1.25 16.98 25.10
N SER A 320 1.51 17.85 26.07
CA SER A 320 2.64 17.72 26.99
C SER A 320 2.32 18.28 28.37
N GLU A 321 3.04 17.81 29.40
CA GLU A 321 3.00 18.40 30.76
C GLU A 321 3.28 19.90 30.74
N SER A 322 4.17 20.36 29.84
CA SER A 322 4.47 21.78 29.66
C SER A 322 3.30 22.60 29.10
N GLU A 323 2.36 21.96 28.39
CA GLU A 323 1.18 22.62 27.85
C GLU A 323 0.02 22.69 28.84
N LYS A 324 0.07 21.94 29.95
CA LYS A 324 -0.98 22.01 30.99
C LYS A 324 -1.13 23.39 31.62
N SER A 325 -0.11 24.25 31.50
CA SER A 325 -0.13 25.62 31.99
C SER A 325 -0.62 26.64 30.96
N LEU A 326 -0.80 26.25 29.68
CA LEU A 326 -1.32 27.17 28.67
C LEU A 326 -2.81 27.39 28.90
N GLU A 327 -3.19 28.67 29.01
CA GLU A 327 -4.59 29.05 29.05
C GLU A 327 -5.25 28.68 27.72
N ARG A 328 -6.44 28.08 27.83
CA ARG A 328 -7.31 27.77 26.70
C ARG A 328 -7.58 29.06 25.92
N LYS A 329 -7.22 29.06 24.63
CA LYS A 329 -7.40 30.23 23.75
C LYS A 329 -8.70 30.19 22.98
N LEU A 330 -9.24 28.99 22.74
CA LEU A 330 -10.45 28.79 21.94
C LEU A 330 -11.54 28.10 22.73
N THR A 331 -12.74 28.67 22.72
CA THR A 331 -13.95 27.99 23.20
C THR A 331 -14.58 27.17 22.06
N PHE A 332 -15.41 26.18 22.40
CA PHE A 332 -16.08 25.39 21.38
C PHE A 332 -17.05 26.23 20.53
N GLU A 333 -17.69 27.24 21.13
CA GLU A 333 -18.58 28.18 20.44
C GLU A 333 -17.86 28.96 19.35
N GLN A 334 -16.60 29.35 19.55
CA GLN A 334 -15.80 30.03 18.53
C GLN A 334 -15.51 29.12 17.34
N VAL A 335 -15.25 27.82 17.59
CA VAL A 335 -15.05 26.83 16.53
C VAL A 335 -16.36 26.56 15.79
N GLU A 336 -17.48 26.49 16.51
CA GLU A 336 -18.81 26.34 15.92
C GLU A 336 -19.18 27.56 15.06
N GLU A 337 -18.89 28.78 15.53
CA GLU A 337 -19.08 30.00 14.76
C GLU A 337 -18.23 29.98 13.47
N ALA A 338 -16.97 29.57 13.55
CA ALA A 338 -16.11 29.40 12.38
C ALA A 338 -16.64 28.33 11.41
N PHE A 339 -17.15 27.21 11.93
CA PHE A 339 -17.79 26.15 11.15
C PHE A 339 -19.06 26.64 10.44
N LEU A 340 -19.87 27.46 11.11
CA LEU A 340 -21.09 28.06 10.53
C LEU A 340 -20.77 29.09 9.43
N LYS A 341 -19.63 29.77 9.50
CA LYS A 341 -19.14 30.67 8.43
C LYS A 341 -18.78 29.92 7.15
N VAL A 342 -18.48 28.62 7.22
CA VAL A 342 -18.25 27.79 6.01
C VAL A 342 -19.58 27.61 5.25
N PRO A 343 -19.62 27.88 3.93
CA PRO A 343 -20.82 27.69 3.12
C PRO A 343 -21.38 26.27 3.24
N ILE A 344 -22.71 26.12 3.34
CA ILE A 344 -23.39 24.83 3.61
C ILE A 344 -22.93 23.71 2.67
N HIS A 345 -22.74 24.00 1.37
CA HIS A 345 -22.32 23.02 0.36
C HIS A 345 -20.84 22.60 0.46
N ARG A 346 -20.03 23.31 1.25
CA ARG A 346 -18.61 23.00 1.52
C ARG A 346 -18.36 22.60 2.96
N ARG A 347 -19.34 22.79 3.83
CA ARG A 347 -19.22 22.53 5.26
C ARG A 347 -18.93 21.06 5.50
N ALA A 348 -18.03 20.77 6.46
CA ALA A 348 -17.81 19.41 6.91
C ALA A 348 -19.11 18.79 7.45
N SER A 349 -19.22 17.47 7.38
CA SER A 349 -20.44 16.73 7.69
C SER A 349 -20.76 16.74 9.17
N LYS A 350 -19.74 16.82 10.03
CA LYS A 350 -19.89 16.85 11.49
C LYS A 350 -18.76 17.64 12.14
N ILE A 351 -19.04 18.21 13.30
CA ILE A 351 -18.05 18.76 14.23
C ILE A 351 -18.15 17.99 15.56
N LEU A 352 -17.02 17.65 16.15
CA LEU A 352 -16.91 16.95 17.43
C LEU A 352 -15.95 17.70 18.36
N HIS A 353 -16.30 17.77 19.64
CA HIS A 353 -15.43 18.27 20.70
C HIS A 353 -15.00 17.09 21.55
N ILE A 354 -13.69 16.84 21.60
CA ILE A 354 -13.10 15.77 22.40
C ILE A 354 -12.28 16.45 23.49
N GLN A 355 -12.83 16.44 24.70
CA GLN A 355 -12.18 17.03 25.86
C GLN A 355 -11.06 16.14 26.40
N GLN A 356 -11.29 14.82 26.34
CA GLN A 356 -10.38 13.81 26.83
C GLN A 356 -10.43 12.61 25.88
N LEU A 357 -9.31 11.90 25.77
CA LEU A 357 -9.24 10.63 25.03
C LEU A 357 -9.78 9.48 25.90
N ASP A 358 -11.00 9.63 26.40
CA ASP A 358 -11.68 8.62 27.20
C ASP A 358 -12.52 7.67 26.33
N GLU A 359 -12.99 6.59 26.96
CA GLU A 359 -13.77 5.53 26.33
C GLU A 359 -15.03 6.08 25.63
N GLN A 360 -15.77 6.97 26.30
CA GLN A 360 -17.01 7.53 25.78
C GLN A 360 -16.80 8.39 24.53
N ASN A 361 -15.78 9.25 24.51
CA ASN A 361 -15.47 10.09 23.36
C ASN A 361 -14.95 9.26 22.18
N MET A 362 -14.16 8.22 22.44
CA MET A 362 -13.67 7.32 21.38
C MET A 362 -14.79 6.46 20.79
N GLU A 363 -15.77 6.02 21.58
CA GLU A 363 -16.95 5.31 21.10
C GLU A 363 -17.82 6.20 20.21
N LEU A 364 -18.07 7.45 20.62
CA LEU A 364 -18.81 8.41 19.83
C LEU A 364 -18.10 8.69 18.49
N LEU A 365 -16.77 8.94 18.54
CA LEU A 365 -15.96 9.15 17.35
C LEU A 365 -15.98 7.91 16.44
N GLY A 366 -15.87 6.71 17.01
CA GLY A 366 -15.89 5.45 16.26
C GLY A 366 -17.21 5.24 15.51
N HIS A 367 -18.34 5.46 16.17
CA HIS A 367 -19.66 5.40 15.53
C HIS A 367 -19.79 6.40 14.37
N ASP A 368 -19.28 7.63 14.55
CA ASP A 368 -19.30 8.64 13.48
C ASP A 368 -18.38 8.28 12.31
N ILE A 369 -17.21 7.70 12.59
CA ILE A 369 -16.30 7.18 11.56
C ILE A 369 -17.02 6.13 10.72
N VAL A 370 -17.68 5.16 11.36
CA VAL A 370 -18.44 4.10 10.68
C VAL A 370 -19.57 4.67 9.84
N SER A 371 -20.39 5.54 10.42
CA SER A 371 -21.56 6.13 9.76
C SER A 371 -21.14 6.94 8.51
N LEU A 372 -20.14 7.81 8.66
CA LEU A 372 -19.70 8.69 7.58
C LEU A 372 -18.86 7.96 6.51
N THR A 373 -18.03 6.98 6.87
CA THR A 373 -17.32 6.17 5.85
C THR A 373 -18.29 5.39 4.96
N LYS A 374 -19.34 4.79 5.55
CA LYS A 374 -20.45 4.15 4.80
C LYS A 374 -21.14 5.16 3.87
N GLN A 375 -21.42 6.37 4.36
CA GLN A 375 -22.00 7.43 3.54
C GLN A 375 -21.09 7.82 2.37
N GLY A 376 -19.79 8.02 2.63
CA GLY A 376 -18.79 8.36 1.61
C GLY A 376 -18.79 7.35 0.46
N ARG A 377 -18.73 6.06 0.79
CA ARG A 377 -18.74 4.98 -0.22
C ARG A 377 -20.07 4.85 -0.97
N ARG A 378 -21.21 5.18 -0.34
CA ARG A 378 -22.52 5.22 -1.02
C ARG A 378 -22.59 6.35 -2.05
N LEU A 379 -22.12 7.54 -1.70
CA LEU A 379 -22.08 8.70 -2.60
C LEU A 379 -21.26 8.41 -3.86
N GLU A 380 -20.17 7.63 -3.74
CA GLU A 380 -19.37 7.22 -4.89
C GLU A 380 -20.13 6.34 -5.88
N ARG A 381 -20.93 5.39 -5.39
CA ARG A 381 -21.71 4.50 -6.26
C ARG A 381 -22.73 5.30 -7.07
N CYS A 382 -23.41 6.26 -6.46
CA CYS A 382 -24.36 7.14 -7.16
C CYS A 382 -23.68 7.97 -8.26
N ASN A 383 -22.51 8.56 -7.96
CA ASN A 383 -21.78 9.37 -8.95
C ASN A 383 -21.27 8.55 -10.14
N SER A 384 -20.91 7.27 -9.92
CA SER A 384 -20.48 6.38 -11.01
C SER A 384 -21.61 6.04 -11.99
N VAL A 385 -22.87 5.94 -11.51
CA VAL A 385 -24.04 5.65 -12.34
C VAL A 385 -24.44 6.88 -13.16
N ASN A 386 -24.44 8.07 -12.54
CA ASN A 386 -24.86 9.30 -13.25
C ASN A 386 -23.91 9.70 -14.38
N ASN A 387 -22.61 9.43 -14.24
CA ASN A 387 -21.64 9.68 -15.31
C ASN A 387 -21.83 8.78 -16.54
N LEU A 388 -22.55 7.66 -16.44
CA LEU A 388 -22.90 6.82 -17.59
C LEU A 388 -24.14 7.36 -18.33
N CYS A 389 -25.06 8.03 -17.64
CA CYS A 389 -26.28 8.57 -18.23
C CYS A 389 -26.08 9.92 -18.95
N CYS A 390 -25.00 10.65 -18.71
CA CYS A 390 -24.72 11.93 -19.39
C CYS A 390 -23.96 11.79 -20.72
N PHE A 391 -23.69 10.56 -21.18
CA PHE A 391 -23.04 10.29 -22.48
C PHE A 391 -23.95 9.55 -23.49
N MET A 392 -25.25 9.44 -23.20
CA MET A 392 -26.29 9.09 -24.16
C MET A 392 -27.15 10.32 -24.43
#